data_AF-A0A2D6DU61-F1
#
_entry.id   AF-A0A2D6DU61-F1
#
_cell.length_a   1.000
_cell.length_b   1.000
_cell.length_c   1.000
_cell.angle_alpha   90.00
_cell.angle_beta   90.00
_cell.angle_gamma   90.00
#
_symmetry.space_group_name_H-M   'P 1'
#
loop_
_entity.id
_entity.type
_entity.pdbx_description
1 polymer ?
#
loop_
_entity_poly.entity_id
_entity_poly.type
_entity_poly.pdbx_seq_one_letter_code
_entity_poly.pdbx_strand_id
1 'polypeptide(L)'
;MKTKGTFVLLAALGLTVAGAVEPVRLSDEAVRGEERVKVRPRMTHEQLSKLQRPRDPGLKIRKVRLADIEQPRTKEVNLEVSSQLEKRRESLVARSTIVSSSSSWTILPRGSVLLTPSRFKSRVDSERRGKLVSWRDFYARNASWIRLLPVTLDQATGRVPLTEEYLSSLKRTGLLVVAVCEGGPISVRLPEKGKEFPKLAQPVKAADWKAPARR
;
A
#
# COMPACT_ATOMS: atom_id res chain seq x y z
N MET A 1 -31.27 -14.02 -49.39
CA MET A 1 -32.28 -12.96 -49.20
C MET A 1 -31.68 -11.90 -48.30
N LYS A 2 -31.70 -10.64 -48.76
CA LYS A 2 -31.10 -9.46 -48.11
C LYS A 2 -32.13 -8.88 -47.14
N THR A 3 -31.73 -8.59 -45.89
CA THR A 3 -32.45 -7.62 -45.05
C THR A 3 -31.44 -6.65 -44.42
N LYS A 4 -31.56 -5.40 -44.89
CA LYS A 4 -30.93 -4.20 -44.38
C LYS A 4 -31.80 -3.61 -43.26
N GLY A 5 -31.19 -2.81 -42.40
CA GLY A 5 -31.87 -1.78 -41.61
C GLY A 5 -31.45 -1.79 -40.14
N THR A 6 -31.23 -0.67 -39.45
CA THR A 6 -31.31 0.75 -39.80
C THR A 6 -30.52 1.47 -38.69
N PHE A 7 -29.57 2.33 -39.04
CA PHE A 7 -28.90 3.23 -38.09
C PHE A 7 -29.87 4.37 -37.76
N VAL A 8 -30.11 4.63 -36.47
CA VAL A 8 -30.74 5.87 -36.00
C VAL A 8 -29.71 6.62 -35.17
N LEU A 9 -29.30 7.76 -35.72
CA LEU A 9 -28.38 8.73 -35.15
C LEU A 9 -29.25 9.88 -34.65
N LEU A 10 -29.33 10.07 -33.34
CA LEU A 10 -30.04 11.19 -32.71
C LEU A 10 -29.02 12.04 -31.97
N ALA A 11 -28.58 13.08 -32.66
CA ALA A 11 -27.89 14.22 -32.09
C ALA A 11 -28.93 15.15 -31.46
N ALA A 12 -28.72 15.54 -30.21
CA ALA A 12 -29.41 16.68 -29.61
C ALA A 12 -28.39 17.54 -28.85
N LEU A 13 -28.33 18.78 -29.31
CA LEU A 13 -27.56 19.93 -28.80
C LEU A 13 -28.21 20.53 -27.55
N GLY A 14 -27.38 21.27 -26.78
CA GLY A 14 -27.80 22.35 -25.87
C GLY A 14 -28.03 21.89 -24.42
N LEU A 15 -27.68 22.64 -23.37
CA LEU A 15 -27.41 24.06 -23.23
C LEU A 15 -26.53 24.32 -21.99
N THR A 16 -25.71 25.35 -22.08
CA THR A 16 -24.99 26.06 -21.02
C THR A 16 -25.93 26.79 -20.06
N VAL A 17 -25.68 26.78 -18.75
CA VAL A 17 -25.88 27.96 -17.88
C VAL A 17 -24.80 27.99 -16.79
N ALA A 18 -24.04 29.07 -16.78
CA ALA A 18 -23.20 29.53 -15.68
C ALA A 18 -24.05 30.27 -14.64
N GLY A 19 -23.72 30.11 -13.36
CA GLY A 19 -24.30 30.88 -12.25
C GLY A 19 -24.17 30.08 -10.95
N ALA A 20 -23.84 30.63 -9.79
CA ALA A 20 -23.50 32.00 -9.45
C ALA A 20 -22.67 31.91 -8.15
N VAL A 21 -21.75 32.84 -8.02
CA VAL A 21 -20.96 33.12 -6.82
C VAL A 21 -21.90 33.79 -5.82
N GLU A 22 -22.04 33.23 -4.62
CA GLU A 22 -22.27 33.99 -3.39
C GLU A 22 -21.70 33.22 -2.19
N PRO A 23 -20.62 33.71 -1.56
CA PRO A 23 -20.41 33.50 -0.15
C PRO A 23 -21.11 34.63 0.63
N VAL A 24 -22.14 34.26 1.37
CA VAL A 24 -22.79 35.08 2.40
C VAL A 24 -21.73 35.65 3.34
N ARG A 25 -21.78 36.97 3.53
CA ARG A 25 -20.96 37.71 4.49
C ARG A 25 -21.66 37.83 5.85
N LEU A 26 -20.81 37.79 6.87
CA LEU A 26 -20.89 38.47 8.17
C LEU A 26 -21.86 37.90 9.22
N SER A 27 -21.26 37.23 10.19
CA SER A 27 -21.54 37.50 11.60
C SER A 27 -20.22 37.82 12.30
N ASP A 28 -20.10 39.08 12.71
CA ASP A 28 -19.13 39.56 13.68
C ASP A 28 -19.30 38.78 14.99
N GLU A 29 -18.27 38.06 15.42
CA GLU A 29 -18.03 37.84 16.85
C GLU A 29 -16.53 37.99 17.14
N ALA A 30 -16.24 39.09 17.82
CA ALA A 30 -14.94 39.46 18.32
C ALA A 30 -14.48 38.45 19.39
N VAL A 31 -13.49 37.63 19.06
CA VAL A 31 -12.64 36.96 20.05
C VAL A 31 -11.23 37.52 19.91
N ARG A 32 -10.94 38.52 20.75
CA ARG A 32 -9.56 38.95 21.05
C ARG A 32 -8.85 37.82 21.78
N GLY A 33 -8.27 36.90 21.03
CA GLY A 33 -7.15 36.07 21.47
C GLY A 33 -5.91 36.55 20.72
N GLU A 34 -5.05 37.32 21.38
CA GLU A 34 -3.70 37.60 20.86
C GLU A 34 -2.89 36.30 20.84
N GLU A 35 -3.11 35.46 19.83
CA GLU A 35 -2.19 34.38 19.52
C GLU A 35 -0.96 35.01 18.86
N ARG A 36 0.03 35.36 19.70
CA ARG A 36 1.35 35.80 19.24
C ARG A 36 1.93 34.73 18.32
N VAL A 37 1.79 34.94 17.01
CA VAL A 37 2.47 34.15 15.99
C VAL A 37 3.96 34.25 16.27
N LYS A 38 4.53 33.20 16.88
CA LYS A 38 5.97 33.05 17.07
C LYS A 38 6.60 32.83 15.71
N VAL A 39 6.78 33.91 14.96
CA VAL A 39 7.55 33.91 13.71
C VAL A 39 8.98 33.56 14.09
N ARG A 40 9.39 32.33 13.78
CA ARG A 40 10.79 31.93 13.97
C ARG A 40 11.64 32.80 13.04
N PRO A 41 12.65 33.52 13.55
CA PRO A 41 13.51 34.34 12.71
C PRO A 41 14.16 33.44 11.66
N ARG A 42 14.15 33.90 10.40
CA ARG A 42 14.86 33.21 9.32
C ARG A 42 16.35 33.25 9.64
N MET A 43 17.02 32.10 9.52
CA MET A 43 18.47 32.02 9.72
C MET A 43 19.16 32.98 8.74
N THR A 44 20.13 33.74 9.24
CA THR A 44 20.92 34.64 8.39
C THR A 44 21.88 33.83 7.51
N HIS A 45 22.30 34.42 6.40
CA HIS A 45 23.23 33.78 5.46
C HIS A 45 24.54 33.33 6.14
N GLU A 46 25.02 34.10 7.14
CA GLU A 46 26.17 33.74 7.95
C GLU A 46 25.95 32.52 8.86
N GLN A 47 24.72 32.34 9.36
CA GLN A 47 24.38 31.17 10.17
C GLN A 47 24.28 29.92 9.28
N LEU A 48 23.79 30.06 8.05
CA LEU A 48 23.77 28.98 7.06
C LEU A 48 25.19 28.58 6.62
N SER A 49 26.08 29.55 6.39
CA SER A 49 27.47 29.24 5.99
C SER A 49 28.27 28.55 7.10
N LYS A 50 27.99 28.86 8.37
CA LYS A 50 28.59 28.14 9.52
C LYS A 50 28.09 26.69 9.64
N LEU A 51 26.82 26.42 9.30
CA LEU A 51 26.29 25.05 9.24
C LEU A 51 26.81 24.27 8.03
N GLN A 52 27.18 24.95 6.95
CA GLN A 52 27.79 24.35 5.75
C GLN A 52 29.29 24.09 5.89
N ARG A 53 29.90 24.33 7.06
CA ARG A 53 31.31 23.94 7.27
C ARG A 53 31.44 22.43 7.01
N PRO A 54 32.38 22.01 6.14
CA PRO A 54 32.57 20.60 5.85
C PRO A 54 32.92 19.86 7.13
N ARG A 55 32.10 18.86 7.48
CA ARG A 55 32.41 17.85 8.50
C ARG A 55 33.81 17.30 8.23
N ASP A 56 34.67 17.44 9.24
CA ASP A 56 36.05 17.00 9.35
C ASP A 56 36.92 17.03 8.06
N PRO A 57 37.94 17.89 8.01
CA PRO A 57 38.89 17.89 6.88
C PRO A 57 39.64 16.55 6.72
N GLY A 58 39.66 15.70 7.74
CA GLY A 58 40.24 14.34 7.69
C GLY A 58 39.42 13.29 6.92
N LEU A 59 38.15 13.58 6.58
CA LEU A 59 37.29 12.63 5.86
C LEU A 59 37.46 12.68 4.34
N LYS A 60 38.19 13.67 3.79
CA LYS A 60 38.38 13.82 2.34
C LYS A 60 39.20 12.69 1.69
N ILE A 61 39.95 11.91 2.47
CA ILE A 61 40.85 10.86 1.93
C ILE A 61 40.22 9.46 2.02
N ARG A 62 39.18 9.26 2.84
CA ARG A 62 38.48 7.97 2.90
C ARG A 62 37.46 7.88 1.76
N LYS A 63 37.91 7.43 0.58
CA LYS A 63 37.02 6.72 -0.35
C LYS A 63 36.58 5.44 0.35
N VAL A 64 35.55 5.52 1.18
CA VAL A 64 34.86 4.34 1.70
C VAL A 64 34.27 3.63 0.49
N ARG A 65 34.90 2.54 0.04
CA ARG A 65 34.25 1.69 -0.95
C ARG A 65 33.05 1.06 -0.26
N LEU A 66 31.94 0.89 -0.97
CA LEU A 66 30.75 0.21 -0.42
C LEU A 66 31.07 -1.22 0.09
N ALA A 67 32.17 -1.82 -0.38
CA ALA A 67 32.70 -3.09 0.10
C ALA A 67 33.37 -3.00 1.49
N ASP A 68 33.88 -1.83 1.89
CA ASP A 68 34.59 -1.63 3.16
C ASP A 68 33.64 -1.35 4.33
N ILE A 69 32.35 -1.13 4.06
CA ILE A 69 31.28 -1.15 5.07
C ILE A 69 30.96 -2.63 5.35
N GLU A 70 31.95 -3.37 5.81
CA GLU A 70 31.68 -4.65 6.46
C GLU A 70 30.97 -4.33 7.77
N GLN A 71 29.66 -4.56 7.78
CA GLN A 71 28.86 -4.50 9.00
C GLN A 71 29.58 -5.31 10.08
N PRO A 72 29.68 -4.82 11.33
CA PRO A 72 30.28 -5.58 12.42
C PRO A 72 29.56 -6.93 12.49
N ARG A 73 30.26 -8.00 12.11
CA ARG A 73 29.82 -9.37 12.33
C ARG A 73 29.91 -9.63 13.82
N THR A 74 28.90 -9.17 14.56
CA THR A 74 28.73 -9.49 15.97
C THR A 74 28.64 -11.02 16.06
N LYS A 75 29.66 -11.65 16.65
CA LYS A 75 29.87 -13.10 16.67
C LYS A 75 28.89 -13.87 17.60
N GLU A 76 27.88 -13.22 18.14
CA GLU A 76 26.87 -13.86 18.98
C GLU A 76 25.49 -13.41 18.52
N VAL A 77 24.95 -14.10 17.51
CA VAL A 77 23.61 -13.81 17.02
C VAL A 77 22.64 -14.74 17.74
N ASN A 78 21.84 -14.17 18.63
CA ASN A 78 20.70 -14.82 19.23
C ASN A 78 19.80 -15.41 18.12
N LEU A 79 19.58 -16.73 18.10
CA LEU A 79 19.01 -17.48 16.96
C LEU A 79 17.62 -16.94 16.51
N GLU A 80 16.86 -16.37 17.44
CA GLU A 80 15.58 -15.74 17.12
C GLU A 80 15.77 -14.43 16.36
N VAL A 81 16.76 -13.63 16.75
CA VAL A 81 17.08 -12.35 16.11
C VAL A 81 17.68 -12.59 14.73
N SER A 82 18.55 -13.59 14.53
CA SER A 82 19.03 -13.97 13.19
C SER A 82 17.87 -14.37 12.29
N SER A 83 16.94 -15.22 12.74
CA SER A 83 15.81 -15.65 11.92
C SER A 83 14.89 -14.48 11.52
N GLN A 84 14.69 -13.49 12.40
CA GLN A 84 13.94 -12.27 12.08
C GLN A 84 14.71 -11.37 11.12
N LEU A 85 16.03 -11.29 11.24
CA LEU A 85 16.90 -10.49 10.39
C LEU A 85 17.07 -11.13 9.00
N GLU A 86 17.08 -12.45 8.93
CA GLU A 86 16.99 -13.23 7.69
C GLU A 86 15.66 -13.01 6.99
N LYS A 87 14.52 -13.07 7.71
CA LYS A 87 13.20 -12.69 7.17
C LYS A 87 13.15 -11.24 6.66
N ARG A 88 13.92 -10.34 7.29
CA ARG A 88 14.07 -8.95 6.80
C ARG A 88 14.97 -8.86 5.56
N ARG A 89 15.94 -9.77 5.42
CA ARG A 89 16.87 -9.86 4.28
C ARG A 89 16.33 -10.63 3.09
N GLU A 90 15.20 -11.33 3.25
CA GLU A 90 14.51 -11.97 2.13
C GLU A 90 14.19 -10.97 1.01
N SER A 91 14.43 -11.39 -0.22
CA SER A 91 14.09 -10.60 -1.41
C SER A 91 12.61 -10.20 -1.40
N LEU A 92 12.30 -8.97 -1.81
CA LEU A 92 10.91 -8.50 -1.95
C LEU A 92 10.06 -9.46 -2.77
N VAL A 93 10.67 -10.08 -3.78
CA VAL A 93 10.03 -11.09 -4.64
C VAL A 93 9.63 -12.32 -3.83
N ALA A 94 10.50 -12.80 -2.93
CA ALA A 94 10.21 -13.97 -2.10
C ALA A 94 9.03 -13.71 -1.16
N ARG A 95 8.91 -12.49 -0.62
CA ARG A 95 7.84 -12.10 0.33
C ARG A 95 6.51 -11.73 -0.34
N SER A 96 6.44 -11.85 -1.65
CA SER A 96 5.32 -11.41 -2.46
C SER A 96 4.72 -12.55 -3.26
N THR A 97 3.50 -12.35 -3.74
CA THR A 97 2.87 -13.22 -4.73
C THR A 97 3.12 -12.61 -6.11
N ILE A 98 3.64 -13.41 -7.03
CA ILE A 98 3.92 -12.95 -8.39
C ILE A 98 2.70 -13.25 -9.25
N VAL A 99 2.22 -12.28 -10.00
CA VAL A 99 1.17 -12.51 -10.99
C VAL A 99 1.70 -12.16 -12.37
N SER A 100 1.68 -13.13 -13.27
CA SER A 100 2.19 -13.02 -14.63
C SER A 100 1.06 -12.97 -15.66
N SER A 101 1.35 -12.31 -16.76
CA SER A 101 0.61 -12.37 -18.02
C SER A 101 1.60 -12.65 -19.15
N SER A 102 1.13 -12.79 -20.38
CA SER A 102 1.99 -13.17 -21.52
C SER A 102 3.17 -12.23 -21.76
N SER A 103 2.99 -10.93 -21.54
CA SER A 103 3.99 -9.89 -21.84
C SER A 103 4.54 -9.14 -20.62
N SER A 104 3.91 -9.29 -19.47
CA SER A 104 4.20 -8.47 -18.29
C SER A 104 3.85 -9.20 -16.99
N TRP A 105 4.52 -8.83 -15.90
CA TRP A 105 4.25 -9.37 -14.58
C TRP A 105 4.22 -8.26 -13.52
N THR A 106 3.54 -8.52 -12.41
CA THR A 106 3.44 -7.62 -11.27
C THR A 106 3.70 -8.36 -9.97
N ILE A 107 4.03 -7.61 -8.94
CA ILE A 107 4.26 -8.07 -7.59
C ILE A 107 3.07 -7.66 -6.72
N LEU A 108 2.50 -8.60 -5.98
CA LEU A 108 1.42 -8.33 -5.02
C LEU A 108 1.83 -8.75 -3.60
N PRO A 109 1.30 -8.12 -2.55
CA PRO A 109 1.47 -8.60 -1.19
C PRO A 109 0.95 -10.04 -1.04
N ARG A 110 1.63 -10.87 -0.25
CA ARG A 110 1.13 -12.21 0.08
C ARG A 110 -0.24 -12.12 0.75
N GLY A 111 -1.17 -12.99 0.36
CA GLY A 111 -2.55 -13.00 0.86
C GLY A 111 -3.45 -11.91 0.25
N SER A 112 -3.00 -11.20 -0.78
CA SER A 112 -3.87 -10.29 -1.55
C SER A 112 -4.72 -11.01 -2.59
N VAL A 113 -4.25 -12.15 -3.10
CA VAL A 113 -5.01 -13.02 -3.99
C VAL A 113 -5.88 -13.93 -3.14
N LEU A 114 -7.20 -13.70 -3.17
CA LEU A 114 -8.16 -14.43 -2.33
C LEU A 114 -8.62 -15.73 -2.99
N LEU A 115 -8.73 -15.71 -4.32
CA LEU A 115 -9.20 -16.83 -5.09
C LEU A 115 -8.42 -16.95 -6.40
N THR A 116 -7.88 -18.15 -6.63
CA THR A 116 -7.21 -18.53 -7.87
C THR A 116 -7.96 -19.69 -8.54
N PRO A 117 -8.75 -19.43 -9.59
CA PRO A 117 -9.33 -20.47 -10.43
C PRO A 117 -8.25 -21.39 -11.03
N SER A 118 -8.58 -22.66 -11.28
CA SER A 118 -7.64 -23.65 -11.85
C SER A 118 -6.97 -23.16 -13.14
N ARG A 119 -7.73 -22.50 -14.02
CA ARG A 119 -7.26 -21.92 -15.28
C ARG A 119 -6.19 -20.83 -15.14
N PHE A 120 -6.08 -20.20 -13.97
CA PHE A 120 -5.12 -19.11 -13.71
C PHE A 120 -4.02 -19.50 -12.72
N LYS A 121 -3.99 -20.75 -12.25
CA LYS A 121 -2.91 -21.22 -11.36
C LYS A 121 -1.53 -21.07 -11.99
N SER A 122 -1.40 -21.32 -13.30
CA SER A 122 -0.14 -21.15 -14.03
C SER A 122 0.32 -19.69 -14.18
N ARG A 123 -0.52 -18.72 -13.81
CA ARG A 123 -0.20 -17.29 -13.84
C ARG A 123 0.18 -16.73 -12.47
N VAL A 124 -0.13 -17.46 -11.39
CA VAL A 124 0.17 -17.05 -10.02
C VAL A 124 1.38 -17.84 -9.54
N ASP A 125 2.38 -17.15 -9.00
CA ASP A 125 3.67 -17.69 -8.58
C ASP A 125 4.43 -18.46 -9.67
N SER A 126 4.15 -18.09 -10.93
CA SER A 126 4.82 -18.61 -12.11
C SER A 126 6.15 -17.91 -12.37
N GLU A 127 6.90 -18.41 -13.36
CA GLU A 127 8.08 -17.73 -13.87
C GLU A 127 7.77 -16.27 -14.26
N ARG A 128 8.74 -15.40 -13.96
CA ARG A 128 8.70 -13.96 -14.26
C ARG A 128 8.95 -13.76 -15.75
N ARG A 129 7.91 -13.91 -16.56
CA ARG A 129 7.98 -13.70 -18.02
C ARG A 129 7.59 -12.26 -18.38
N GLY A 130 8.45 -11.59 -19.13
CA GLY A 130 8.20 -10.24 -19.64
C GLY A 130 8.62 -9.10 -18.69
N LYS A 131 8.02 -7.92 -18.89
CA LYS A 131 8.40 -6.69 -18.18
C LYS A 131 7.66 -6.55 -16.85
N LEU A 132 8.37 -6.13 -15.80
CA LEU A 132 7.76 -5.70 -14.54
C LEU A 132 6.97 -4.41 -14.78
N VAL A 133 5.69 -4.42 -14.42
CA VAL A 133 4.78 -3.26 -14.54
C VAL A 133 4.14 -2.93 -13.21
N SER A 134 3.61 -1.71 -13.08
CA SER A 134 2.85 -1.30 -11.90
C SER A 134 1.53 -2.10 -11.83
N TRP A 135 0.97 -2.26 -10.63
CA TRP A 135 -0.33 -2.90 -10.45
C TRP A 135 -1.43 -2.26 -11.31
N ARG A 136 -1.46 -0.93 -11.38
CA ARG A 136 -2.46 -0.18 -12.14
C ARG A 136 -2.40 -0.51 -13.62
N ASP A 137 -1.19 -0.52 -14.19
CA ASP A 137 -0.99 -0.87 -15.61
C ASP A 137 -1.24 -2.34 -15.87
N PHE A 138 -0.88 -3.20 -14.92
CA PHE A 138 -1.14 -4.63 -14.99
C PHE A 138 -2.64 -4.91 -15.04
N TYR A 139 -3.41 -4.32 -14.12
CA TYR A 139 -4.86 -4.49 -14.05
C TYR A 139 -5.53 -3.94 -15.32
N ALA A 140 -5.14 -2.75 -15.79
CA ALA A 140 -5.72 -2.14 -17.00
C ALA A 140 -5.63 -3.06 -18.22
N ARG A 141 -4.53 -3.84 -18.36
CA ARG A 141 -4.33 -4.79 -19.47
C ARG A 141 -4.99 -6.15 -19.24
N ASN A 142 -5.30 -6.50 -18.01
CA ASN A 142 -5.72 -7.84 -17.60
C ASN A 142 -7.11 -7.86 -16.93
N ALA A 143 -7.89 -6.78 -17.06
CA ALA A 143 -9.21 -6.63 -16.45
C ALA A 143 -10.24 -7.68 -16.90
N SER A 144 -10.01 -8.34 -18.04
CA SER A 144 -10.90 -9.41 -18.56
C SER A 144 -10.90 -10.68 -17.70
N TRP A 145 -9.85 -10.90 -16.90
CA TRP A 145 -9.70 -12.11 -16.09
C TRP A 145 -9.43 -11.85 -14.60
N ILE A 146 -9.28 -10.58 -14.21
CA ILE A 146 -9.05 -10.14 -12.83
C ILE A 146 -10.28 -9.41 -12.32
N ARG A 147 -10.78 -9.82 -11.16
CA ARG A 147 -11.83 -9.13 -10.40
C ARG A 147 -11.22 -8.47 -9.17
N LEU A 148 -11.49 -7.18 -9.01
CA LEU A 148 -11.14 -6.45 -7.79
C LEU A 148 -12.20 -6.68 -6.72
N LEU A 149 -11.76 -7.02 -5.52
CA LEU A 149 -12.61 -7.03 -4.34
C LEU A 149 -12.21 -5.84 -3.45
N PRO A 150 -13.03 -4.78 -3.40
CA PRO A 150 -12.80 -3.71 -2.43
C PRO A 150 -12.97 -4.26 -1.02
N VAL A 151 -11.97 -4.08 -0.18
CA VAL A 151 -11.98 -4.48 1.23
C VAL A 151 -11.66 -3.28 2.12
N THR A 152 -12.26 -3.24 3.30
CA THR A 152 -11.92 -2.22 4.30
C THR A 152 -10.66 -2.62 5.07
N LEU A 153 -10.00 -1.65 5.72
CA LEU A 153 -8.86 -1.94 6.59
C LEU A 153 -9.23 -2.89 7.75
N ASP A 154 -10.44 -2.76 8.30
CA ASP A 154 -10.93 -3.66 9.34
C ASP A 154 -11.09 -5.10 8.83
N GLN A 155 -11.50 -5.27 7.56
CA GLN A 155 -11.55 -6.59 6.93
C GLN A 155 -10.16 -7.14 6.63
N ALA A 156 -9.26 -6.31 6.09
CA ALA A 156 -7.89 -6.73 5.77
C ALA A 156 -7.12 -7.17 7.02
N THR A 157 -7.30 -6.45 8.13
CA THR A 157 -6.70 -6.77 9.44
C THR A 157 -7.34 -7.99 10.12
N GLY A 158 -8.50 -8.44 9.66
CA GLY A 158 -9.25 -9.55 10.23
C GLY A 158 -10.10 -9.18 11.45
N ARG A 159 -10.37 -7.88 11.69
CA ARG A 159 -11.32 -7.41 12.71
C ARG A 159 -12.75 -7.78 12.33
N VAL A 160 -13.07 -7.59 11.04
CA VAL A 160 -14.35 -7.99 10.45
C VAL A 160 -14.05 -9.06 9.40
N PRO A 161 -14.21 -10.35 9.70
CA PRO A 161 -13.88 -11.41 8.76
C PRO A 161 -14.79 -11.35 7.52
N LEU A 162 -14.28 -11.80 6.38
CA LEU A 162 -15.10 -12.04 5.20
C LEU A 162 -15.94 -13.29 5.40
N THR A 163 -17.26 -13.18 5.22
CA THR A 163 -18.18 -14.32 5.34
C THR A 163 -17.86 -15.41 4.31
N GLU A 164 -17.90 -16.67 4.75
CA GLU A 164 -17.54 -17.80 3.88
C GLU A 164 -18.53 -17.95 2.70
N GLU A 165 -19.80 -17.62 2.92
CA GLU A 165 -20.82 -17.54 1.86
C GLU A 165 -20.42 -16.55 0.77
N TYR A 166 -19.89 -15.39 1.15
CA TYR A 166 -19.43 -14.38 0.21
C TYR A 166 -18.23 -14.88 -0.58
N LEU A 167 -17.24 -15.50 0.08
CA LEU A 167 -16.11 -16.14 -0.59
C LEU A 167 -16.57 -17.24 -1.56
N SER A 168 -17.61 -18.00 -1.20
CA SER A 168 -18.18 -19.05 -2.06
C SER A 168 -18.85 -18.46 -3.31
N SER A 169 -19.53 -17.31 -3.18
CA SER A 169 -20.11 -16.61 -4.33
C SER A 169 -19.05 -16.16 -5.32
N LEU A 170 -17.88 -15.72 -4.82
CA LEU A 170 -16.75 -15.30 -5.64
C LEU A 170 -16.16 -16.46 -6.44
N LYS A 171 -16.18 -17.70 -5.90
CA LYS A 171 -15.76 -18.92 -6.59
C LYS A 171 -16.51 -19.15 -7.90
N ARG A 172 -17.79 -18.80 -7.94
CA ARG A 172 -18.65 -18.98 -9.13
C ARG A 172 -18.25 -18.09 -10.29
N THR A 173 -17.62 -16.95 -10.04
CA THR A 173 -17.19 -16.02 -11.10
C THR A 173 -16.11 -16.61 -12.01
N GLY A 174 -15.29 -17.55 -11.49
CA GLY A 174 -14.17 -18.13 -12.23
C GLY A 174 -13.04 -17.14 -12.58
N LEU A 175 -13.06 -15.91 -12.06
CA LEU A 175 -12.04 -14.88 -12.25
C LEU A 175 -11.00 -14.92 -11.12
N LEU A 176 -9.78 -14.43 -11.37
CA LEU A 176 -8.80 -14.21 -10.31
C LEU A 176 -9.31 -13.07 -9.42
N VAL A 177 -9.48 -13.32 -8.12
CA VAL A 177 -9.97 -12.29 -7.19
C VAL A 177 -8.82 -11.72 -6.39
N VAL A 178 -8.64 -10.40 -6.48
CA VAL A 178 -7.59 -9.66 -5.76
C VAL A 178 -8.24 -8.65 -4.83
N ALA A 179 -7.83 -8.66 -3.56
CA ALA A 179 -8.28 -7.71 -2.55
C ALA A 179 -7.60 -6.35 -2.76
N VAL A 180 -8.38 -5.28 -2.73
CA VAL A 180 -7.93 -3.91 -2.97
C VAL A 180 -8.46 -2.98 -1.89
N CYS A 181 -7.60 -2.10 -1.38
CA CYS A 181 -7.96 -0.99 -0.50
C CYS A 181 -7.39 0.30 -1.11
N GLU A 182 -8.21 1.34 -1.25
CA GLU A 182 -7.80 2.65 -1.80
C GLU A 182 -7.12 2.56 -3.19
N GLY A 183 -7.50 1.56 -4.00
CA GLY A 183 -6.95 1.35 -5.34
C GLY A 183 -5.65 0.54 -5.40
N GLY A 184 -5.08 0.15 -4.25
CA GLY A 184 -3.89 -0.70 -4.16
C GLY A 184 -4.21 -2.12 -3.65
N PRO A 185 -3.45 -3.15 -4.09
CA PRO A 185 -3.64 -4.51 -3.60
C PRO A 185 -3.21 -4.62 -2.14
N ILE A 186 -4.03 -5.25 -1.31
CA ILE A 186 -3.79 -5.38 0.13
C ILE A 186 -3.88 -6.84 0.58
N SER A 187 -3.06 -7.24 1.55
CA SER A 187 -3.15 -8.57 2.17
C SER A 187 -4.37 -8.66 3.07
N VAL A 188 -5.17 -9.72 2.95
CA VAL A 188 -6.33 -9.96 3.81
C VAL A 188 -6.08 -11.20 4.66
N ARG A 189 -6.38 -11.10 5.96
CA ARG A 189 -6.43 -12.27 6.83
C ARG A 189 -7.73 -13.03 6.59
N LEU A 190 -7.63 -14.18 5.96
CA LEU A 190 -8.76 -15.09 5.77
C LEU A 190 -9.12 -15.76 7.10
N PRO A 191 -10.42 -15.98 7.38
CA PRO A 191 -10.83 -16.75 8.54
C PRO A 191 -10.37 -18.21 8.40
N GLU A 192 -9.58 -18.71 9.36
CA GLU A 192 -9.23 -20.13 9.45
C GLU A 192 -10.44 -20.91 10.02
N LYS A 193 -10.88 -21.96 9.34
CA LYS A 193 -11.98 -22.82 9.83
C LYS A 193 -11.65 -23.35 11.22
N GLY A 194 -12.47 -23.00 12.21
CA GLY A 194 -12.36 -23.52 13.57
C GLY A 194 -11.40 -22.78 14.51
N LYS A 195 -10.82 -21.64 14.09
CA LYS A 195 -10.04 -20.79 14.99
C LYS A 195 -10.90 -19.63 15.47
N GLU A 196 -11.08 -19.55 16.78
CA GLU A 196 -11.72 -18.38 17.41
C GLU A 196 -10.96 -17.12 17.00
N PHE A 197 -11.73 -16.06 16.73
CA PHE A 197 -11.17 -14.76 16.38
C PHE A 197 -10.12 -14.38 17.42
N PRO A 198 -8.92 -13.93 17.02
CA PRO A 198 -7.93 -13.49 17.98
C PRO A 198 -8.58 -12.40 18.81
N LYS A 199 -8.86 -12.71 20.09
CA LYS A 199 -9.34 -11.73 21.05
C LYS A 199 -8.30 -10.62 21.03
N LEU A 200 -8.71 -9.46 20.51
CA LEU A 200 -7.82 -8.32 20.42
C LEU A 200 -7.29 -8.06 21.83
N ALA A 201 -5.98 -7.88 21.95
CA ALA A 201 -5.43 -7.30 23.17
C ALA A 201 -6.20 -6.01 23.39
N GLN A 202 -6.95 -5.95 24.49
CA GLN A 202 -7.66 -4.73 24.85
C GLN A 202 -6.63 -3.59 24.86
N PRO A 203 -6.99 -2.38 24.38
CA PRO A 203 -6.08 -1.26 24.45
C PRO A 203 -5.59 -1.16 25.89
N VAL A 204 -4.28 -1.35 26.08
CA VAL A 204 -3.65 -1.27 27.40
C VAL A 204 -3.92 0.16 27.87
N LYS A 205 -4.64 0.31 28.99
CA LYS A 205 -4.87 1.63 29.56
C LYS A 205 -3.52 2.26 29.82
N ALA A 206 -3.37 3.56 29.58
CA ALA A 206 -2.09 4.25 29.77
C ALA A 206 -1.50 4.03 31.18
N ALA A 207 -2.35 3.82 32.18
CA ALA A 207 -1.96 3.49 33.55
C ALA A 207 -1.23 2.14 33.69
N ASP A 208 -1.51 1.18 32.82
CA ASP A 208 -0.94 -0.16 32.83
C ASP A 208 0.33 -0.28 31.95
N TRP A 209 0.71 0.81 31.27
CA TRP A 209 1.90 0.85 30.42
C TRP A 209 3.18 0.91 31.26
N LYS A 210 3.72 -0.25 31.65
CA LYS A 210 5.08 -0.33 32.21
C LYS A 210 6.09 -0.01 31.12
N ALA A 211 6.79 1.12 31.26
CA ALA A 211 7.90 1.46 30.38
C ALA A 211 8.94 0.32 30.39
N PRO A 212 9.44 -0.12 29.23
CA PRO A 212 10.46 -1.16 29.18
C PRO A 212 11.66 -0.70 30.01
N ALA A 213 12.09 -1.54 30.96
CA ALA A 213 13.25 -1.27 31.78
C ALA A 213 14.45 -1.06 30.84
N ARG A 214 15.06 0.12 30.91
CA ARG A 214 16.30 0.40 30.18
C ARG A 214 17.38 -0.55 30.74
N ARG A 215 17.82 -1.50 29.92
CA ARG A 215 19.04 -2.27 30.14
C ARG A 215 20.23 -1.51 29.61
#